data_AF-A0A1J3HX03-F1
#
_entry.id   AF-A0A1J3HX03-F1
#
_cell.length_a   1.000
_cell.length_b   1.000
_cell.length_c   1.000
_cell.angle_alpha   90.00
_cell.angle_beta   90.00
_cell.angle_gamma   90.00
#
_symmetry.space_group_name_H-M   'P 1'
#
loop_
_entity.id
_entity.type
_entity.pdbx_description
1 polymer ?
#
loop_
_entity_poly.entity_id
_entity_poly.type
_entity_poly.pdbx_seq_one_letter_code
_entity_poly.pdbx_strand_id
1 'polypeptide(L)'
;YRSFYGHLAQRFCLRGKAYRECFENLFVQHYATVHRLDTNKLRSVAMFFAHLLATDALPWHVLAIVRLTEEDTTSSSRIFVKIIFQELSEQLGMRALNEKLQDPTMEKNLESIFPKDNPKNTRFSINFFTSIGLGGITEKLRQLLAKRNSTFA
;
A
#
# COMPACT_ATOMS: atom_id res chain seq x y z
N TYR A 1 12.84 -5.69 12.54
CA TYR A 1 11.62 -6.51 12.50
C TYR A 1 11.96 -7.96 12.81
N ARG A 2 11.14 -8.65 13.63
CA ARG A 2 11.24 -10.10 13.85
C ARG A 2 9.98 -10.76 13.29
N SER A 3 10.13 -11.68 12.35
CA SER A 3 9.01 -12.36 11.67
C SER A 3 8.06 -13.08 12.63
N PHE A 4 8.55 -13.51 13.80
CA PHE A 4 7.75 -14.10 14.87
C PHE A 4 6.48 -13.30 15.18
N TYR A 5 6.56 -11.97 15.25
CA TYR A 5 5.40 -11.13 15.59
C TYR A 5 4.34 -11.14 14.48
N GLY A 6 4.75 -11.14 13.21
CA GLY A 6 3.82 -11.25 12.07
C GLY A 6 3.06 -12.58 12.08
N HIS A 7 3.75 -13.69 12.29
CA HIS A 7 3.13 -15.02 12.38
C HIS A 7 2.17 -15.13 13.57
N LEU A 8 2.54 -14.56 14.72
CA LEU A 8 1.68 -14.56 15.89
C LEU A 8 0.40 -13.75 15.64
N ALA A 9 0.52 -12.55 15.09
CA ALA A 9 -0.62 -11.70 14.74
C ALA A 9 -1.52 -12.34 13.67
N GLN A 10 -0.94 -12.98 12.65
CA GLN A 10 -1.67 -13.76 11.66
C GLN A 10 -2.54 -14.84 12.34
N ARG A 11 -1.98 -15.59 13.28
CA ARG A 11 -2.74 -16.61 14.03
C ARG A 11 -3.89 -15.99 14.83
N PHE A 12 -3.71 -14.82 15.42
CA PHE A 12 -4.80 -14.10 16.10
C PHE A 12 -5.90 -13.68 15.11
N CYS A 13 -5.55 -13.11 13.96
CA CYS A 13 -6.51 -12.72 12.92
C CYS A 13 -7.32 -13.91 12.38
N LEU A 14 -6.71 -15.08 12.27
CA LEU A 14 -7.39 -16.31 11.84
C LEU A 14 -8.26 -16.92 12.95
N ARG A 15 -7.96 -16.65 14.21
CA ARG A 15 -8.70 -17.18 15.36
C ARG A 15 -10.03 -16.47 15.59
N GLY A 16 -10.14 -15.18 15.28
CA GLY A 16 -11.38 -14.45 15.50
C GLY A 16 -11.42 -13.06 14.87
N LYS A 17 -12.62 -12.68 14.40
CA LYS A 17 -12.88 -11.38 13.75
C LYS A 17 -12.50 -10.18 14.64
N ALA A 18 -12.73 -10.28 15.96
CA ALA A 18 -12.38 -9.22 16.90
C ALA A 18 -10.89 -8.86 16.87
N TYR A 19 -9.99 -9.85 16.76
CA TYR A 19 -8.55 -9.58 16.65
C TYR A 19 -8.21 -8.89 15.34
N ARG A 20 -8.82 -9.32 14.24
CA ARG A 20 -8.65 -8.69 12.93
C ARG A 20 -9.08 -7.22 12.97
N GLU A 21 -10.27 -6.93 13.50
CA GLU A 21 -10.78 -5.56 13.65
C GLU A 21 -9.84 -4.70 14.54
N CYS A 22 -9.25 -5.28 15.59
CA CYS A 22 -8.21 -4.58 16.36
C CYS A 22 -6.98 -4.24 15.51
N PHE A 23 -6.48 -5.17 14.69
CA PHE A 23 -5.34 -4.89 13.82
C PHE A 23 -5.66 -3.90 12.68
N GLU A 24 -6.89 -3.90 12.17
CA GLU A 24 -7.36 -2.89 11.21
C GLU A 24 -7.33 -1.50 11.84
N ASN A 25 -7.85 -1.35 13.05
CA ASN A 25 -7.80 -0.09 13.80
C ASN A 25 -6.36 0.35 14.10
N LEU A 26 -5.49 -0.60 14.46
CA LEU A 26 -4.07 -0.32 14.68
C LEU A 26 -3.38 0.15 13.40
N PHE A 27 -3.70 -0.40 12.23
CA PHE A 27 -3.17 0.06 10.95
C PHE A 27 -3.50 1.54 10.74
N VAL A 28 -4.77 1.91 10.90
CA VAL A 28 -5.24 3.29 10.73
C VAL A 28 -4.54 4.24 11.71
N GLN A 29 -4.47 3.87 12.99
CA GLN A 29 -3.80 4.68 14.01
C GLN A 29 -2.30 4.86 13.73
N HIS A 30 -1.62 3.80 13.34
CA HIS A 30 -0.19 3.85 13.03
C HIS A 30 0.10 4.67 11.77
N TYR A 31 -0.74 4.55 10.73
CA TYR A 31 -0.57 5.37 9.53
C TYR A 31 -0.80 6.86 9.83
N ALA A 32 -1.87 7.20 10.57
CA ALA A 32 -2.18 8.59 10.93
C ALA A 32 -1.06 9.26 11.76
N THR A 33 -0.33 8.49 12.56
CA THR A 33 0.75 8.98 13.42
C THR A 33 2.14 8.60 12.93
N VAL A 34 2.28 8.11 11.70
CA VAL A 34 3.54 7.54 11.17
C VAL A 34 4.71 8.52 11.19
N HIS A 35 4.43 9.81 11.04
CA HIS A 35 5.42 10.89 11.09
C HIS A 35 6.09 11.05 12.47
N ARG A 36 5.49 10.47 13.53
CA ARG A 36 6.03 10.49 14.90
C ARG A 36 6.91 9.29 15.22
N LEU A 37 6.98 8.30 14.33
CA LEU A 37 7.78 7.11 14.53
C LEU A 37 9.22 7.37 14.09
N ASP A 38 10.18 6.91 14.88
CA ASP A 38 11.57 6.81 14.44
C ASP A 38 11.70 5.81 13.28
N THR A 39 12.77 5.94 12.49
CA THR A 39 12.99 5.15 11.28
C THR A 39 12.96 3.63 11.53
N ASN A 40 13.50 3.16 12.66
CA ASN A 40 13.57 1.73 12.96
C ASN A 40 12.21 1.16 13.34
N LYS A 41 11.45 1.91 14.14
CA LYS A 41 10.07 1.55 14.51
C LYS A 41 9.15 1.61 13.30
N LEU A 42 9.25 2.66 12.48
CA LEU A 42 8.50 2.80 11.23
C LEU A 42 8.72 1.58 10.33
N ARG A 43 9.97 1.20 10.08
CA ARG A 43 10.30 0.00 9.28
C ARG A 43 9.70 -1.26 9.90
N SER A 44 9.82 -1.43 11.21
CA SER A 44 9.31 -2.63 11.88
C SER A 44 7.79 -2.75 11.81
N VAL A 45 7.06 -1.63 11.94
CA VAL A 45 5.59 -1.59 11.83
C VAL A 45 5.15 -1.81 10.38
N ALA A 46 5.83 -1.20 9.40
CA ALA A 46 5.52 -1.39 7.99
C ALA A 46 5.68 -2.86 7.55
N MET A 47 6.81 -3.50 7.90
CA MET A 47 7.04 -4.92 7.60
C MET A 47 6.02 -5.84 8.29
N PHE A 48 5.62 -5.51 9.52
CA PHE A 48 4.58 -6.24 10.24
C PHE A 48 3.24 -6.21 9.51
N PHE A 49 2.77 -5.04 9.08
CA PHE A 49 1.50 -4.95 8.36
C PHE A 49 1.57 -5.51 6.94
N ALA A 50 2.71 -5.40 6.26
CA ALA A 50 2.93 -6.05 4.97
C ALA A 50 2.79 -7.57 5.06
N HIS A 51 3.34 -8.20 6.11
CA HIS A 51 3.16 -9.64 6.37
C HIS A 51 1.67 -10.00 6.53
N LEU A 52 0.91 -9.21 7.29
CA LEU A 52 -0.51 -9.49 7.50
C LEU A 52 -1.34 -9.32 6.22
N LEU A 53 -0.99 -8.35 5.38
CA LEU A 53 -1.62 -8.13 4.08
C LEU A 53 -1.26 -9.24 3.08
N ALA A 54 0.00 -9.64 3.01
CA ALA A 54 0.48 -10.69 2.11
C ALA A 54 -0.16 -12.05 2.42
N THR A 55 -0.45 -12.33 3.69
CA THR A 55 -1.03 -13.60 4.15
C THR A 55 -2.56 -13.58 4.25
N ASP A 56 -3.22 -12.52 3.76
CA ASP A 56 -4.67 -12.32 3.86
C ASP A 56 -5.23 -12.39 5.30
N ALA A 57 -4.36 -12.19 6.29
CA ALA A 57 -4.74 -12.10 7.69
C ALA A 57 -5.44 -10.76 7.99
N LEU A 58 -4.98 -9.70 7.32
CA LEU A 58 -5.58 -8.37 7.35
C LEU A 58 -6.14 -8.04 5.96
N PRO A 59 -7.41 -7.61 5.87
CA PRO A 59 -8.02 -7.29 4.59
C PRO A 59 -7.40 -6.02 4.00
N TRP A 60 -7.29 -5.98 2.68
CA TRP A 60 -6.59 -4.91 1.98
C TRP A 60 -7.34 -3.58 1.99
N HIS A 61 -8.61 -3.54 2.41
CA HIS A 61 -9.36 -2.28 2.52
C HIS A 61 -8.75 -1.29 3.53
N VAL A 62 -7.91 -1.77 4.46
CA VAL A 62 -7.17 -0.89 5.37
C VAL A 62 -6.28 0.10 4.63
N LEU A 63 -5.86 -0.22 3.40
CA LEU A 63 -5.06 0.67 2.55
C LEU A 63 -5.84 1.89 2.05
N ALA A 64 -7.18 1.92 2.15
CA ALA A 64 -8.01 3.03 1.69
C ALA A 64 -7.76 4.35 2.43
N ILE A 65 -7.13 4.31 3.62
CA ILE A 65 -6.71 5.52 4.34
C ILE A 65 -5.48 6.19 3.69
N VAL A 66 -4.73 5.47 2.85
CA VAL A 66 -3.50 5.96 2.21
C VAL A 66 -3.87 6.79 0.97
N ARG A 67 -3.56 8.08 1.00
CA ARG A 67 -3.66 8.98 -0.15
C ARG A 67 -2.28 9.28 -0.68
N LEU A 68 -1.89 8.68 -1.79
CA LEU A 68 -0.56 8.81 -2.38
C LEU A 68 -0.52 10.01 -3.34
N THR A 69 -0.57 11.21 -2.76
CA THR A 69 -0.43 12.48 -3.49
C THR A 69 0.72 13.29 -2.90
N GLU A 70 1.17 14.31 -3.62
CA GLU A 70 2.22 15.21 -3.11
C GLU A 70 1.78 15.94 -1.83
N GLU A 71 0.50 16.32 -1.76
CA GLU A 71 -0.09 17.15 -0.70
C GLU A 71 -0.49 16.33 0.53
N ASP A 72 -0.98 15.10 0.35
CA ASP A 72 -1.48 14.26 1.44
C ASP A 72 -0.40 13.36 2.07
N THR A 73 0.83 13.37 1.54
CA THR A 73 1.92 12.53 2.05
C THR A 73 3.12 13.31 2.58
N THR A 74 3.55 12.95 3.77
CA THR A 74 4.85 13.32 4.36
C THR A 74 5.95 12.33 3.96
N SER A 75 7.22 12.70 4.15
CA SER A 75 8.36 11.80 3.92
C SER A 75 8.22 10.46 4.68
N SER A 76 7.78 10.49 5.94
CA SER A 76 7.57 9.27 6.74
C SER A 76 6.46 8.40 6.18
N SER A 77 5.34 8.99 5.74
CA SER A 77 4.26 8.22 5.10
C SER A 77 4.73 7.57 3.78
N ARG A 78 5.54 8.27 2.97
CA ARG A 78 6.13 7.72 1.74
C ARG A 78 7.08 6.56 2.03
N ILE A 79 7.92 6.66 3.07
CA ILE A 79 8.79 5.56 3.50
C ILE A 79 7.96 4.37 3.97
N PHE A 80 6.87 4.60 4.71
CA PHE A 80 5.99 3.56 5.20
C PHE A 80 5.31 2.79 4.04
N VAL A 81 4.73 3.52 3.09
CA VAL A 81 4.12 2.94 1.88
C VAL A 81 5.18 2.21 1.05
N LYS A 82 6.37 2.79 0.89
CA LYS A 82 7.49 2.13 0.19
C LYS A 82 7.79 0.76 0.79
N ILE A 83 7.96 0.69 2.11
CA ILE A 83 8.33 -0.56 2.79
C ILE A 83 7.19 -1.58 2.66
N ILE A 84 5.92 -1.16 2.80
CA ILE A 84 4.77 -2.06 2.61
C ILE A 84 4.79 -2.69 1.22
N PHE A 85 4.87 -1.88 0.16
CA PHE A 85 4.77 -2.40 -1.20
C PHE A 85 6.01 -3.19 -1.64
N GLN A 86 7.20 -2.83 -1.17
CA GLN A 86 8.40 -3.62 -1.43
C GLN A 86 8.31 -5.00 -0.75
N GLU A 87 7.86 -5.05 0.50
CA GLU A 87 7.69 -6.31 1.23
C GLU A 87 6.55 -7.17 0.62
N LEU A 88 5.44 -6.56 0.20
CA LEU A 88 4.38 -7.25 -0.52
C LEU A 88 4.89 -7.85 -1.84
N SER A 89 5.70 -7.11 -2.59
CA SER A 89 6.31 -7.60 -3.82
C SER A 89 7.28 -8.75 -3.57
N GLU A 90 8.04 -8.70 -2.47
CA GLU A 90 8.99 -9.76 -2.08
C GLU A 90 8.23 -11.05 -1.71
N GLN A 91 7.14 -10.95 -0.95
CA GLN A 91 6.40 -12.12 -0.46
C GLN A 91 5.46 -12.73 -1.51
N LEU A 92 4.81 -11.91 -2.34
CA LEU A 92 3.83 -12.37 -3.34
C LEU A 92 4.45 -12.57 -4.73
N GLY A 93 5.53 -11.85 -5.03
CA GLY A 93 6.03 -11.65 -6.39
C GLY A 93 5.24 -10.59 -7.16
N MET A 94 5.90 -9.96 -8.12
CA MET A 94 5.33 -8.85 -8.91
C MET A 94 4.04 -9.21 -9.66
N ARG A 95 3.94 -10.43 -10.20
CA ARG A 95 2.76 -10.86 -10.97
C ARG A 95 1.53 -10.95 -10.07
N ALA A 96 1.61 -11.71 -8.97
CA ALA A 96 0.49 -11.90 -8.05
C ALA A 96 0.11 -10.59 -7.35
N LEU A 97 1.09 -9.74 -7.01
CA LEU A 97 0.82 -8.41 -6.49
C LEU A 97 0.03 -7.57 -7.50
N ASN A 98 0.43 -7.55 -8.78
CA ASN A 98 -0.28 -6.79 -9.79
C ASN A 98 -1.71 -7.33 -10.01
N GLU A 99 -1.89 -8.65 -10.09
CA GLU A 99 -3.23 -9.26 -10.20
C GLU A 99 -4.15 -8.81 -9.06
N LYS A 100 -3.65 -8.81 -7.82
CA LYS A 100 -4.40 -8.38 -6.63
C LYS A 100 -4.74 -6.89 -6.64
N LEU A 101 -3.82 -6.05 -7.12
CA LEU A 101 -4.04 -4.60 -7.23
C LEU A 101 -5.02 -4.22 -8.35
N GLN A 102 -5.18 -5.08 -9.36
CA GLN A 102 -6.14 -4.89 -10.45
C GLN A 102 -7.51 -5.53 -10.19
N ASP A 103 -7.71 -6.18 -9.04
CA ASP A 103 -8.99 -6.76 -8.65
C ASP A 103 -10.09 -5.66 -8.61
N PRO A 104 -11.17 -5.78 -9.40
CA PRO A 104 -12.26 -4.82 -9.42
C PRO A 104 -12.90 -4.56 -8.05
N THR A 105 -12.92 -5.57 -7.17
CA THR A 105 -13.47 -5.44 -5.81
C THR A 105 -12.59 -4.57 -4.92
N MET A 106 -11.30 -4.47 -5.24
CA MET A 106 -10.31 -3.69 -4.51
C MET A 106 -10.09 -2.29 -5.09
N GLU A 107 -10.52 -2.04 -6.33
CA GLU A 107 -10.26 -0.80 -7.07
C GLU A 107 -10.67 0.45 -6.27
N LYS A 108 -11.85 0.43 -5.62
CA LYS A 108 -12.33 1.54 -4.78
C LYS A 108 -11.44 1.80 -3.55
N ASN A 109 -10.88 0.75 -2.96
CA ASN A 109 -10.04 0.87 -1.77
C ASN A 109 -8.61 1.31 -2.11
N LEU A 110 -8.21 1.19 -3.38
CA LEU A 110 -6.86 1.50 -3.85
C LEU A 110 -6.80 2.76 -4.74
N GLU A 111 -7.96 3.37 -5.03
CA GLU A 111 -8.08 4.55 -5.88
C GLU A 111 -7.20 5.71 -5.39
N SER A 112 -7.11 5.90 -4.08
CA SER A 112 -6.28 6.95 -3.48
C SER A 112 -4.77 6.68 -3.56
N ILE A 113 -4.35 5.44 -3.83
CA ILE A 113 -2.95 5.05 -4.07
C ILE A 113 -2.63 5.09 -5.57
N PHE A 114 -3.60 4.72 -6.41
CA PHE A 114 -3.52 4.71 -7.87
C PHE A 114 -4.51 5.71 -8.51
N PRO A 115 -4.34 7.02 -8.26
CA PRO A 115 -5.29 8.04 -8.68
C PRO A 115 -5.37 8.18 -10.20
N LYS A 116 -6.59 8.29 -10.72
CA LYS A 116 -6.90 8.45 -12.17
C LYS A 116 -7.63 9.76 -12.49
N ASP A 117 -8.01 10.50 -11.47
CA ASP A 117 -8.76 11.76 -11.52
C ASP A 117 -7.90 12.91 -12.08
N ASN A 118 -6.74 13.14 -11.46
CA ASN A 118 -5.87 14.27 -11.74
C ASN A 118 -4.53 13.78 -12.33
N PRO A 119 -4.13 14.26 -13.53
CA PRO A 119 -2.86 13.88 -14.15
C PRO A 119 -1.63 14.13 -13.27
N LYS A 120 -1.65 15.17 -12.41
CA LYS A 120 -0.58 15.45 -11.45
C LYS A 120 -0.45 14.31 -10.44
N ASN A 121 -1.57 13.89 -9.84
CA ASN A 121 -1.61 12.81 -8.86
C ASN A 121 -1.23 11.47 -9.51
N THR A 122 -1.73 11.20 -10.72
CA THR A 122 -1.37 9.99 -11.48
C THR A 122 0.14 9.93 -11.74
N ARG A 123 0.76 11.04 -12.18
CA ARG A 123 2.22 11.11 -12.39
C ARG A 123 2.98 10.93 -11.09
N PHE A 124 2.51 11.52 -9.99
CA PHE A 124 3.12 11.34 -8.67
C PHE A 124 3.15 9.87 -8.26
N SER A 125 2.03 9.15 -8.36
CA SER A 125 1.95 7.72 -8.05
C SER A 125 2.86 6.88 -8.96
N ILE A 126 2.86 7.12 -10.28
CA ILE A 126 3.76 6.45 -11.22
C ILE A 126 5.23 6.65 -10.84
N ASN A 127 5.63 7.89 -10.57
CA ASN A 127 7.00 8.23 -10.22
C ASN A 127 7.41 7.61 -8.90
N PHE A 128 6.52 7.64 -7.90
CA PHE A 128 6.75 7.00 -6.61
C PHE A 128 7.06 5.52 -6.77
N PHE A 129 6.17 4.75 -7.41
CA PHE A 129 6.37 3.31 -7.58
C PHE A 129 7.56 2.97 -8.47
N THR A 130 7.83 3.78 -9.49
CA THR A 130 9.04 3.61 -10.33
C THR A 130 10.31 3.83 -9.51
N SER A 131 10.35 4.86 -8.66
CA SER A 131 11.52 5.19 -7.83
C SER A 131 11.86 4.12 -6.78
N ILE A 132 10.87 3.32 -6.38
CA ILE A 132 11.06 2.23 -5.41
C ILE A 132 11.23 0.85 -6.07
N GLY A 133 11.36 0.81 -7.41
CA GLY A 133 11.59 -0.42 -8.17
C GLY A 133 10.34 -1.23 -8.54
N LEU A 134 9.15 -0.67 -8.31
CA LEU A 134 7.86 -1.34 -8.54
C LEU A 134 7.08 -0.74 -9.71
N GLY A 135 7.78 -0.22 -10.73
CA GLY A 135 7.12 0.45 -11.88
C GLY A 135 6.07 -0.41 -12.59
N GLY A 136 6.22 -1.74 -12.58
CA GLY A 136 5.31 -2.69 -13.24
C GLY A 136 3.86 -2.65 -12.74
N ILE A 137 3.60 -2.25 -11.48
CA ILE A 137 2.22 -2.16 -10.96
C ILE A 137 1.48 -0.90 -11.42
N THR A 138 2.15 -0.01 -12.15
CA THR A 138 1.59 1.28 -12.60
C THR A 138 1.22 1.32 -14.09
N GLU A 139 1.25 0.17 -14.77
CA GLU A 139 1.04 0.08 -16.22
C GLU A 139 -0.31 0.67 -16.65
N LYS A 140 -1.40 0.36 -15.94
CA LYS A 140 -2.74 0.93 -16.21
C LYS A 140 -2.75 2.46 -16.11
N LEU A 141 -2.03 3.03 -15.15
CA LEU A 141 -1.92 4.50 -15.00
C LEU A 141 -1.15 5.14 -16.16
N ARG A 142 -0.07 4.49 -16.62
CA ARG A 142 0.73 4.94 -17.76
C ARG A 142 -0.10 4.97 -19.04
N GLN A 143 -0.87 3.90 -19.28
CA GLN A 143 -1.78 3.81 -20.43
C GLN A 143 -2.87 4.89 -20.38
N LEU A 144 -3.46 5.16 -19.20
CA LEU A 144 -4.45 6.21 -19.03
C LEU A 144 -3.88 7.61 -19.33
N LEU A 145 -2.66 7.91 -18.86
CA LEU A 145 -2.00 9.17 -19.17
C LEU A 145 -1.68 9.32 -20.67
N ALA A 146 -1.22 8.25 -21.33
CA ALA A 146 -0.93 8.27 -22.77
C ALA A 146 -2.20 8.52 -23.61
N LYS A 147 -3.31 7.86 -23.27
CA LYS A 147 -4.63 8.08 -23.90
C LYS A 147 -5.12 9.51 -23.71
N ARG A 148 -4.93 10.08 -22.52
CA ARG A 148 -5.34 11.46 -22.24
C ARG A 148 -4.54 12.43 -23.10
N ASN A 149 -3.22 12.29 -23.20
CA ASN A 149 -2.38 13.17 -24.01
C ASN A 149 -2.68 13.09 -25.52
N SER A 150 -3.04 11.91 -26.03
CA SER A 150 -3.39 11.71 -27.45
C SER A 150 -4.78 12.23 -27.84
N THR A 151 -5.67 12.49 -26.86
CA THR A 151 -6.98 13.10 -27.11
C THR A 151 -6.89 14.63 -27.27
N PHE A 152 -5.78 15.24 -26.86
CA PHE A 152 -5.55 16.69 -26.92
C PHE A 152 -4.47 17.11 -27.93
N ALA A 153 -3.95 16.17 -28.71
CA ALA A 153 -2.97 16.40 -29.79
C ALA A 153 -3.66 16.22 -31.15
#